data_AF-A0A1F6QQ20-F1
#
_entry.id   AF-A0A1F6QQ20-F1
#
_cell.length_a   1.000
_cell.length_b   1.000
_cell.length_c   1.000
_cell.angle_alpha   90.00
_cell.angle_beta   90.00
_cell.angle_gamma   90.00
#
_symmetry.space_group_name_H-M   'P 1'
#
loop_
_entity.id
_entity.type
_entity.pdbx_description
1 polymer ?
#
loop_
_entity_poly.entity_id
_entity_poly.type
_entity_poly.pdbx_seq_one_letter_code
_entity_poly.pdbx_strand_id
1 'polypeptide(L)'
;MTDTAILSATQQGANTKPWYSLLKEGKLRECLNAKDGKKAINYATNGGATLVNFFTFLNANFNFIDGIQDKLESIAGVYSRIATGMQGLLLASDNFVVKNLIPTIGFALEVPIAIFSDSYNLWLYRGLSQGAGQFLTVLDRRAVVDKNKTSEPKVKDGNIALIGSDFRERGGFPASFTTFFKEVPKLVKELIEKPSRIRNISHSLLIISTVQIAGALTAITGFKSIGALIRNAGGVAVDWSFITDIKPKETEPRIKGMKVVSKESQNKKGVDFSSLVVWAGITWITAAVVDQLKRIPGLEDKISGLTNLVMTSDRGASTFLTNANLDTTKEKVFK
;
A
#
# COMPACT_ATOMS: atom_id res chain seq x y z
N MET A 1 18.82 -41.40 13.61
CA MET A 1 17.40 -41.06 13.87
C MET A 1 17.08 -39.73 13.19
N THR A 2 17.16 -39.71 11.86
CA THR A 2 17.13 -38.48 11.05
C THR A 2 16.70 -38.88 9.65
N ASP A 3 15.42 -39.19 9.47
CA ASP A 3 14.82 -39.38 8.13
C ASP A 3 13.29 -39.21 8.11
N THR A 4 12.62 -39.21 9.27
CA THR A 4 11.14 -39.14 9.32
C THR A 4 10.57 -37.72 9.35
N ALA A 5 11.38 -36.68 9.55
CA ALA A 5 10.92 -35.29 9.65
C ALA A 5 10.90 -34.51 8.32
N ILE A 6 11.60 -35.00 7.29
CA ILE A 6 11.64 -34.35 5.96
C ILE A 6 10.47 -34.84 5.09
N LEU A 7 10.01 -36.08 5.29
CA LEU A 7 8.91 -36.69 4.53
C LEU A 7 7.52 -36.20 4.95
N SER A 8 7.33 -35.73 6.19
CA SER A 8 6.03 -35.16 6.61
C SER A 8 5.82 -33.72 6.13
N ALA A 9 6.90 -32.97 5.86
CA ALA A 9 6.82 -31.62 5.29
C ALA A 9 6.61 -31.64 3.76
N THR A 10 6.98 -32.71 3.06
CA THR A 10 6.75 -32.87 1.61
C THR A 10 5.34 -33.38 1.29
N GLN A 11 4.66 -34.07 2.22
CA GLN A 11 3.31 -34.59 1.99
C GLN A 11 2.17 -33.61 2.33
N GLN A 12 2.43 -32.47 2.98
CA GLN A 12 1.42 -31.41 3.17
C GLN A 12 1.44 -30.32 2.06
N GLY A 13 2.34 -30.43 1.07
CA GLY A 13 2.44 -29.52 -0.07
C GLY A 13 1.75 -29.98 -1.36
N ALA A 14 1.11 -31.15 -1.37
CA ALA A 14 0.75 -31.86 -2.60
C ALA A 14 -0.76 -31.99 -2.87
N ASN A 15 -1.55 -30.93 -2.65
CA ASN A 15 -2.93 -30.90 -3.18
C ASN A 15 -3.47 -29.51 -3.53
N THR A 16 -2.61 -28.53 -3.78
CA THR A 16 -3.01 -27.29 -4.46
C THR A 16 -2.66 -27.41 -5.93
N LYS A 17 -3.69 -27.61 -6.77
CA LYS A 17 -3.56 -27.46 -8.22
C LYS A 17 -2.78 -26.18 -8.54
N PRO A 18 -1.78 -26.20 -9.44
CA PRO A 18 -1.06 -25.00 -9.82
C PRO A 18 -2.02 -23.88 -10.27
N TRP A 19 -1.75 -22.62 -9.95
CA TRP A 19 -2.68 -21.53 -10.29
C TRP A 19 -2.98 -21.46 -11.81
N TYR A 20 -2.02 -21.84 -12.65
CA TYR A 20 -2.20 -21.89 -14.10
C TYR A 20 -3.13 -23.02 -14.57
N SER A 21 -3.33 -24.09 -13.79
CA SER A 21 -4.36 -25.09 -14.11
C SER A 21 -5.76 -24.60 -13.77
N LEU A 22 -5.91 -23.72 -12.77
CA LEU A 22 -7.18 -23.05 -12.47
C LEU A 22 -7.62 -22.11 -13.60
N LEU A 23 -6.66 -21.45 -14.26
CA LEU A 23 -6.91 -20.65 -15.47
C LEU A 23 -7.40 -21.51 -16.64
N LYS A 24 -6.75 -22.68 -16.87
CA LYS A 24 -7.17 -23.63 -17.91
C LYS A 24 -8.56 -24.21 -17.68
N GLU A 25 -8.98 -24.29 -16.40
CA GLU A 25 -10.31 -24.77 -15.99
C GLU A 25 -11.39 -23.66 -16.01
N GLY A 26 -11.08 -22.46 -16.49
CA GLY A 26 -12.02 -21.33 -16.50
C GLY A 26 -12.32 -20.76 -15.12
N LYS A 27 -11.57 -21.17 -14.09
CA LYS A 27 -11.76 -20.77 -12.69
C LYS A 27 -10.99 -19.50 -12.35
N LEU A 28 -11.20 -18.46 -13.15
CA LEU A 28 -10.51 -17.16 -13.03
C LEU A 28 -10.62 -16.60 -11.60
N ARG A 29 -11.79 -16.71 -10.97
CA ARG A 29 -12.01 -16.24 -9.59
C ARG A 29 -11.14 -16.97 -8.56
N GLU A 30 -10.96 -18.28 -8.69
CA GLU A 30 -10.11 -19.06 -7.79
C GLU A 30 -8.63 -18.74 -8.02
N CYS A 31 -8.23 -18.55 -9.28
CA CYS A 31 -6.88 -18.10 -9.63
C CYS A 31 -6.57 -16.70 -9.08
N LEU A 32 -7.49 -15.75 -9.19
CA LEU A 32 -7.33 -14.38 -8.69
C LEU A 32 -7.32 -14.31 -7.16
N ASN A 33 -7.92 -15.29 -6.50
CA ASN A 33 -7.92 -15.41 -5.03
C ASN A 33 -6.74 -16.23 -4.49
N ALA A 34 -6.13 -17.07 -5.32
CA ALA A 34 -4.96 -17.84 -4.95
C ALA A 34 -3.73 -16.93 -4.76
N LYS A 35 -3.00 -17.15 -3.67
CA LYS A 35 -1.78 -16.38 -3.34
C LYS A 35 -0.76 -16.37 -4.49
N ASP A 36 -0.50 -17.54 -5.09
CA ASP A 36 0.49 -17.67 -6.16
C ASP A 36 0.01 -17.00 -7.46
N GLY A 37 -1.30 -17.01 -7.72
CA GLY A 37 -1.90 -16.26 -8.83
C GLY A 37 -1.75 -14.75 -8.63
N LYS A 38 -2.02 -14.24 -7.42
CA LYS A 38 -1.79 -12.83 -7.08
C LYS A 38 -0.31 -12.43 -7.17
N LYS A 39 0.61 -13.29 -6.71
CA LYS A 39 2.06 -13.06 -6.88
C LYS A 39 2.44 -12.99 -8.36
N ALA A 40 1.95 -13.93 -9.18
CA ALA A 40 2.21 -13.94 -10.61
C ALA A 40 1.70 -12.67 -11.30
N ILE A 41 0.48 -12.22 -10.98
CA ILE A 41 -0.07 -10.97 -11.52
C ILE A 41 0.76 -9.77 -11.06
N ASN A 42 1.17 -9.73 -9.79
CA ASN A 42 2.01 -8.65 -9.26
C ASN A 42 3.35 -8.56 -10.01
N TYR A 43 4.03 -9.68 -10.23
CA TYR A 43 5.28 -9.70 -11.01
C TYR A 43 5.05 -9.34 -12.48
N ALA A 44 4.01 -9.86 -13.11
CA ALA A 44 3.72 -9.58 -14.52
C ALA A 44 3.38 -8.10 -14.76
N THR A 45 2.67 -7.47 -13.82
CA THR A 45 2.21 -6.08 -13.93
C THR A 45 3.21 -5.10 -13.32
N ASN A 46 3.37 -5.08 -11.98
CA ASN A 46 4.30 -4.17 -11.32
C ASN A 46 5.75 -4.49 -11.65
N GLY A 47 6.17 -5.76 -11.57
CA GLY A 47 7.54 -6.16 -11.92
C GLY A 47 7.88 -5.87 -13.40
N GLY A 48 6.96 -6.22 -14.31
CA GLY A 48 7.09 -5.89 -15.73
C GLY A 48 7.19 -4.38 -15.97
N ALA A 49 6.31 -3.59 -15.35
CA ALA A 49 6.35 -2.13 -15.47
C ALA A 49 7.63 -1.54 -14.86
N THR A 50 8.15 -2.07 -13.75
CA THR A 50 9.46 -1.67 -13.19
C THR A 50 10.57 -1.85 -14.21
N LEU A 51 10.67 -3.04 -14.82
CA LEU A 51 11.73 -3.36 -15.77
C LEU A 51 11.65 -2.51 -17.03
N VAL A 52 10.46 -2.39 -17.62
CA VAL A 52 10.26 -1.61 -18.85
C VAL A 52 10.61 -0.14 -18.60
N ASN A 53 10.14 0.46 -17.51
CA ASN A 53 10.48 1.84 -17.19
C ASN A 53 11.97 2.02 -16.90
N PHE A 54 12.60 1.07 -16.21
CA PHE A 54 14.02 1.15 -15.92
C PHE A 54 14.85 1.12 -17.20
N PHE A 55 14.49 0.20 -18.12
CA PHE A 55 15.12 0.11 -19.43
C PHE A 55 14.91 1.39 -20.26
N THR A 56 13.70 1.96 -20.26
CA THR A 56 13.43 3.24 -20.93
C THR A 56 14.27 4.38 -20.37
N PHE A 57 14.41 4.46 -19.03
CA PHE A 57 15.28 5.45 -18.39
C PHE A 57 16.74 5.26 -18.77
N LEU A 58 17.24 4.02 -18.75
CA LEU A 58 18.61 3.70 -19.12
C LEU A 58 18.89 4.05 -20.59
N ASN A 59 17.99 3.68 -21.51
CA ASN A 59 18.14 4.01 -22.92
C ASN A 59 18.15 5.53 -23.17
N ALA A 60 17.36 6.30 -22.42
CA ALA A 60 17.32 7.77 -22.53
C ALA A 60 18.64 8.45 -22.17
N ASN A 61 19.48 7.83 -21.33
CA ASN A 61 20.71 8.45 -20.80
C ASN A 61 21.99 7.87 -21.41
N PHE A 62 21.96 6.61 -21.86
CA PHE A 62 23.13 5.91 -22.39
C PHE A 62 23.00 5.54 -23.87
N ASN A 63 21.80 5.71 -24.45
CA ASN A 63 21.50 5.50 -25.86
C ASN A 63 21.98 4.13 -26.40
N PHE A 64 21.57 3.05 -25.74
CA PHE A 64 21.97 1.69 -26.09
C PHE A 64 21.39 1.23 -27.44
N ILE A 65 20.19 1.71 -27.79
CA ILE A 65 19.51 1.38 -29.04
C ILE A 65 18.92 2.67 -29.61
N ASP A 66 19.48 3.12 -30.73
CA ASP A 66 19.03 4.30 -31.44
C ASP A 66 17.61 4.13 -31.99
N GLY A 67 16.80 5.19 -31.90
CA GLY A 67 15.50 5.28 -32.58
C GLY A 67 14.36 4.47 -31.95
N ILE A 68 14.54 3.84 -30.78
CA ILE A 68 13.45 3.14 -30.07
C ILE A 68 12.91 3.89 -28.86
N GLN A 69 13.52 5.01 -28.47
CA GLN A 69 13.18 5.73 -27.23
C GLN A 69 11.70 6.11 -27.15
N ASP A 70 11.14 6.72 -28.19
CA ASP A 70 9.72 7.13 -28.22
C ASP A 70 8.77 5.93 -28.07
N LYS A 71 9.14 4.79 -28.67
CA LYS A 71 8.38 3.53 -28.53
C LYS A 71 8.49 3.00 -27.11
N LEU A 72 9.69 3.01 -26.52
CA LEU A 72 9.92 2.60 -25.15
C LEU A 72 9.15 3.48 -24.15
N GLU A 73 9.08 4.78 -24.36
CA GLU A 73 8.32 5.71 -23.52
C GLU A 73 6.82 5.44 -23.59
N SER A 74 6.29 5.22 -24.80
CA SER A 74 4.89 4.85 -24.99
C SER A 74 4.55 3.51 -24.31
N ILE A 75 5.36 2.46 -24.54
CA ILE A 75 5.17 1.14 -23.93
C ILE A 75 5.27 1.24 -22.40
N ALA A 76 6.28 1.94 -21.88
CA ALA A 76 6.46 2.14 -20.44
C ALA A 76 5.26 2.88 -19.82
N GLY A 77 4.75 3.91 -20.48
CA GLY A 77 3.55 4.63 -20.06
C GLY A 77 2.30 3.76 -20.03
N VAL A 78 2.10 2.92 -21.04
CA VAL A 78 0.97 1.95 -21.06
C VAL A 78 1.13 0.92 -19.94
N TYR A 79 2.31 0.32 -19.78
CA TYR A 79 2.57 -0.68 -18.74
C TYR A 79 2.38 -0.12 -17.32
N SER A 80 2.85 1.11 -17.06
CA SER A 80 2.65 1.79 -15.77
C SER A 80 1.17 1.99 -15.45
N ARG A 81 0.36 2.35 -16.45
CA ARG A 81 -1.10 2.51 -16.29
C ARG A 81 -1.79 1.16 -16.04
N ILE A 82 -1.45 0.12 -16.80
CA ILE A 82 -1.96 -1.24 -16.57
C ILE A 82 -1.62 -1.71 -15.16
N ALA A 83 -0.35 -1.56 -14.74
CA ALA A 83 0.09 -1.93 -13.40
C ALA A 83 -0.65 -1.16 -12.30
N THR A 84 -0.91 0.13 -12.52
CA THR A 84 -1.69 0.98 -11.60
C THR A 84 -3.11 0.46 -11.43
N GLY A 85 -3.85 0.29 -12.54
CA GLY A 85 -5.22 -0.20 -12.50
C GLY A 85 -5.33 -1.61 -11.92
N MET A 86 -4.44 -2.53 -12.31
CA MET A 86 -4.43 -3.90 -11.82
C MET A 86 -4.13 -3.98 -10.31
N GLN A 87 -3.17 -3.20 -9.82
CA GLN A 87 -2.88 -3.13 -8.39
C GLN A 87 -4.11 -2.63 -7.62
N GLY A 88 -4.75 -1.56 -8.10
CA GLY A 88 -5.96 -1.03 -7.49
C GLY A 88 -7.10 -2.02 -7.44
N LEU A 89 -7.36 -2.73 -8.54
CA LEU A 89 -8.40 -3.76 -8.61
C LEU A 89 -8.13 -4.92 -7.65
N LEU A 90 -6.88 -5.38 -7.54
CA LEU A 90 -6.51 -6.44 -6.59
C LEU A 90 -6.76 -6.01 -5.14
N LEU A 91 -6.29 -4.82 -4.76
CA LEU A 91 -6.44 -4.30 -3.41
C LEU A 91 -7.90 -3.93 -3.09
N ALA A 92 -8.65 -3.40 -4.05
CA ALA A 92 -10.07 -3.11 -3.92
C ALA A 92 -10.87 -4.40 -3.76
N SER A 93 -10.56 -5.45 -4.53
CA SER A 93 -11.20 -6.76 -4.42
C SER A 93 -11.02 -7.36 -3.03
N ASP A 94 -9.82 -7.27 -2.47
CA ASP A 94 -9.54 -7.80 -1.12
C ASP A 94 -10.34 -7.06 -0.05
N ASN A 95 -10.49 -5.74 -0.17
CA ASN A 95 -11.31 -4.93 0.73
C ASN A 95 -12.82 -5.09 0.50
N PHE A 96 -13.23 -5.39 -0.74
CA PHE A 96 -14.62 -5.66 -1.09
C PHE A 96 -15.11 -6.96 -0.44
N VAL A 97 -14.26 -7.99 -0.38
CA VAL A 97 -14.58 -9.27 0.28
C VAL A 97 -14.91 -9.07 1.75
N VAL A 98 -14.14 -8.26 2.47
CA VAL A 98 -14.37 -7.93 3.89
C VAL A 98 -15.40 -6.81 4.10
N LYS A 99 -16.07 -6.37 3.03
CA LYS A 99 -17.12 -5.35 3.04
C LYS A 99 -16.67 -4.00 3.63
N ASN A 100 -15.39 -3.65 3.48
CA ASN A 100 -14.86 -2.37 3.93
C ASN A 100 -14.92 -1.34 2.79
N LEU A 101 -15.88 -0.41 2.86
CA LEU A 101 -16.26 0.46 1.74
C LEU A 101 -15.16 1.47 1.38
N ILE A 102 -14.61 2.17 2.38
CA ILE A 102 -13.71 3.29 2.14
C ILE A 102 -12.41 2.87 1.44
N PRO A 103 -11.72 1.80 1.87
CA PRO A 103 -10.54 1.32 1.15
C PRO A 103 -10.89 0.70 -0.20
N THR A 104 -12.05 0.05 -0.32
CA THR A 104 -12.53 -0.45 -1.60
C THR A 104 -12.61 0.68 -2.62
N ILE A 105 -13.25 1.80 -2.25
CA ILE A 105 -13.33 2.99 -3.10
C ILE A 105 -11.94 3.58 -3.32
N GLY A 106 -11.15 3.76 -2.26
CA GLY A 106 -9.81 4.32 -2.31
C GLY A 106 -8.90 3.60 -3.31
N PHE A 107 -8.83 2.27 -3.25
CA PHE A 107 -8.04 1.48 -4.20
C PHE A 107 -8.69 1.41 -5.58
N ALA A 108 -10.02 1.43 -5.68
CA ALA A 108 -10.70 1.48 -6.97
C ALA A 108 -10.40 2.79 -7.74
N LEU A 109 -10.02 3.89 -7.06
CA LEU A 109 -9.61 5.14 -7.71
C LEU A 109 -8.34 4.99 -8.57
N GLU A 110 -7.51 3.96 -8.35
CA GLU A 110 -6.35 3.69 -9.23
C GLU A 110 -6.78 3.46 -10.69
N VAL A 111 -7.99 2.94 -10.93
CA VAL A 111 -8.50 2.70 -12.30
C VAL A 111 -8.73 4.00 -13.06
N PRO A 112 -9.57 4.95 -12.59
CA PRO A 112 -9.69 6.24 -13.26
C PRO A 112 -8.37 7.03 -13.25
N ILE A 113 -7.55 6.93 -12.21
CA ILE A 113 -6.20 7.54 -12.22
C ILE A 113 -5.37 6.97 -13.37
N ALA A 114 -5.34 5.66 -13.56
CA ALA A 114 -4.61 5.03 -14.65
C ALA A 114 -5.13 5.42 -16.04
N ILE A 115 -6.44 5.64 -16.19
CA ILE A 115 -7.06 6.00 -17.47
C ILE A 115 -6.82 7.47 -17.82
N PHE A 116 -7.02 8.37 -16.86
CA PHE A 116 -7.08 9.81 -17.11
C PHE A 116 -5.77 10.56 -16.83
N SER A 117 -4.78 9.91 -16.21
CA SER A 117 -3.48 10.54 -15.96
C SER A 117 -2.50 10.31 -17.10
N ASP A 118 -1.76 11.36 -17.46
CA ASP A 118 -0.53 11.19 -18.23
C ASP A 118 0.55 10.47 -17.38
N SER A 119 1.54 9.86 -18.04
CA SER A 119 2.64 9.17 -17.35
C SER A 119 3.43 10.09 -16.42
N TYR A 120 3.52 11.37 -16.77
CA TYR A 120 4.24 12.39 -16.00
C TYR A 120 3.60 12.63 -14.63
N ASN A 121 2.28 12.68 -14.54
CA ASN A 121 1.51 12.98 -13.32
C ASN A 121 0.89 11.75 -12.67
N LEU A 122 1.07 10.55 -13.25
CA LEU A 122 0.51 9.31 -12.72
C LEU A 122 0.85 9.12 -11.22
N TRP A 123 2.12 9.21 -10.83
CA TRP A 123 2.56 9.15 -9.44
C TRP A 123 1.87 10.18 -8.52
N LEU A 124 1.74 11.41 -9.01
CA LEU A 124 1.14 12.51 -8.28
C LEU A 124 -0.33 12.22 -7.97
N TYR A 125 -1.10 11.83 -8.99
CA TYR A 125 -2.53 11.57 -8.82
C TYR A 125 -2.82 10.29 -8.05
N ARG A 126 -1.91 9.30 -8.06
CA ARG A 126 -1.97 8.13 -7.17
C ARG A 126 -1.97 8.49 -5.67
N GLY A 127 -1.58 9.71 -5.30
CA GLY A 127 -1.74 10.22 -3.93
C GLY A 127 -3.18 10.13 -3.39
N LEU A 128 -4.19 10.17 -4.26
CA LEU A 128 -5.60 9.96 -3.88
C LEU A 128 -5.85 8.53 -3.38
N SER A 129 -5.39 7.53 -4.14
CA SER A 129 -5.53 6.11 -3.79
C SER A 129 -4.63 5.75 -2.60
N GLN A 130 -3.34 6.10 -2.68
CA GLN A 130 -2.36 5.75 -1.67
C GLN A 130 -2.67 6.40 -0.32
N GLY A 131 -3.10 7.66 -0.30
CA GLY A 131 -3.57 8.32 0.91
C GLY A 131 -4.78 7.60 1.52
N ALA A 132 -5.77 7.18 0.71
CA ALA A 132 -6.91 6.42 1.21
C ALA A 132 -6.51 5.03 1.76
N GLY A 133 -5.58 4.35 1.08
CA GLY A 133 -5.06 3.05 1.53
C GLY A 133 -4.24 3.14 2.82
N GLN A 134 -3.43 4.18 2.99
CA GLN A 134 -2.65 4.40 4.20
C GLN A 134 -3.51 4.90 5.37
N PHE A 135 -4.60 5.62 5.06
CA PHE A 135 -5.62 5.94 6.03
C PHE A 135 -6.26 4.68 6.64
N LEU A 136 -6.45 3.61 5.86
CA LEU A 136 -6.93 2.33 6.41
C LEU A 136 -5.97 1.74 7.46
N THR A 137 -4.66 1.81 7.25
CA THR A 137 -3.66 1.30 8.21
C THR A 137 -3.80 1.97 9.59
N VAL A 138 -4.29 3.21 9.64
CA VAL A 138 -4.66 3.93 10.87
C VAL A 138 -5.88 3.31 11.53
N LEU A 139 -6.91 3.06 10.73
CA LEU A 139 -8.22 2.57 11.17
C LEU A 139 -8.16 1.10 11.62
N ASP A 140 -7.30 0.29 11.01
CA ASP A 140 -7.07 -1.12 11.35
C ASP A 140 -6.35 -1.34 12.67
N ARG A 141 -5.73 -0.29 13.24
CA ARG A 141 -5.01 -0.36 14.52
C ARG A 141 -5.77 0.32 15.65
N ARG A 142 -6.92 0.92 15.37
CA ARG A 142 -7.66 1.75 16.34
C ARG A 142 -9.00 1.11 16.70
N ALA A 143 -9.23 0.96 18.01
CA ALA A 143 -10.49 0.51 18.56
C ALA A 143 -11.60 1.53 18.27
N VAL A 144 -12.80 1.03 17.96
CA VAL A 144 -14.02 1.84 17.98
C VAL A 144 -14.31 2.20 19.43
N VAL A 145 -14.52 3.49 19.68
CA VAL A 145 -14.74 4.00 21.02
C VAL A 145 -16.16 4.55 21.13
N ASP A 146 -16.89 4.12 22.15
CA ASP A 146 -18.24 4.59 22.43
C ASP A 146 -18.26 6.06 22.88
N LYS A 147 -19.46 6.59 23.13
CA LYS A 147 -19.67 7.97 23.57
C LYS A 147 -19.01 8.30 24.92
N ASN A 148 -18.70 7.30 25.73
CA ASN A 148 -18.10 7.42 27.06
C ASN A 148 -16.57 7.20 27.03
N LYS A 149 -15.96 7.15 25.84
CA LYS A 149 -14.54 6.85 25.63
C LYS A 149 -14.11 5.43 26.02
N THR A 150 -15.07 4.52 26.19
CA THR A 150 -14.83 3.09 26.41
C THR A 150 -14.82 2.35 25.07
N SER A 151 -13.95 1.35 24.89
CA SER A 151 -13.93 0.56 23.66
C SER A 151 -15.25 -0.18 23.50
N GLU A 152 -15.90 -0.05 22.33
CA GLU A 152 -17.17 -0.76 22.08
C GLU A 152 -16.96 -2.27 22.19
N PRO A 153 -17.84 -3.01 22.92
CA PRO A 153 -17.61 -4.42 23.16
C PRO A 153 -17.84 -5.26 21.91
N LYS A 154 -16.83 -6.08 21.63
CA LYS A 154 -16.83 -7.45 21.10
C LYS A 154 -17.58 -7.75 19.78
N VAL A 155 -16.80 -8.06 18.74
CA VAL A 155 -17.21 -9.00 17.68
C VAL A 155 -17.43 -10.39 18.32
N LYS A 156 -18.17 -11.31 17.68
CA LYS A 156 -18.63 -12.63 18.20
C LYS A 156 -17.59 -13.45 19.00
N ASP A 157 -16.29 -13.21 18.83
CA ASP A 157 -15.21 -13.97 19.48
C ASP A 157 -14.45 -13.21 20.58
N GLY A 158 -15.02 -12.14 21.13
CA GLY A 158 -14.40 -11.42 22.26
C GLY A 158 -13.35 -10.38 21.88
N ASN A 159 -13.26 -10.03 20.60
CA ASN A 159 -12.25 -9.12 20.05
C ASN A 159 -12.76 -7.68 19.99
N ILE A 160 -11.89 -6.72 20.30
CA ILE A 160 -12.20 -5.29 20.20
C ILE A 160 -12.54 -4.98 18.73
N ALA A 161 -13.67 -4.30 18.52
CA ALA A 161 -14.04 -3.80 17.22
C ALA A 161 -13.04 -2.72 16.79
N LEU A 162 -12.37 -2.93 15.66
CA LEU A 162 -11.46 -1.94 15.06
C LEU A 162 -12.20 -1.13 13.99
N ILE A 163 -11.72 0.06 13.67
CA ILE A 163 -12.38 0.94 12.69
C ILE A 163 -12.30 0.37 11.27
N GLY A 164 -11.18 -0.28 10.90
CA GLY A 164 -10.99 -0.88 9.58
C GLY A 164 -11.25 -2.39 9.48
N SER A 165 -11.87 -2.99 10.51
CA SER A 165 -12.06 -4.44 10.60
C SER A 165 -12.90 -5.05 9.47
N ASP A 166 -13.02 -6.37 9.45
CA ASP A 166 -14.01 -7.08 8.66
C ASP A 166 -15.45 -6.67 9.01
N PHE A 167 -16.22 -6.24 8.01
CA PHE A 167 -17.60 -5.79 8.15
C PHE A 167 -18.63 -6.84 7.71
N ARG A 168 -18.22 -8.03 7.26
CA ARG A 168 -19.15 -9.09 6.81
C ARG A 168 -20.22 -9.41 7.85
N GLU A 169 -19.82 -9.53 9.12
CA GLU A 169 -20.72 -9.83 10.24
C GLU A 169 -21.20 -8.58 10.98
N ARG A 170 -20.78 -7.39 10.56
CA ARG A 170 -21.05 -6.12 11.25
C ARG A 170 -22.02 -5.21 10.50
N GLY A 171 -22.78 -5.75 9.53
CA GLY A 171 -23.72 -4.98 8.71
C GLY A 171 -23.17 -4.49 7.37
N GLY A 172 -22.00 -4.97 6.95
CA GLY A 172 -21.45 -4.77 5.61
C GLY A 172 -21.04 -3.34 5.29
N PHE A 173 -21.15 -2.96 4.01
CA PHE A 173 -20.75 -1.63 3.53
C PHE A 173 -21.43 -0.45 4.25
N PRO A 174 -22.75 -0.49 4.54
CA PRO A 174 -23.38 0.59 5.31
C PRO A 174 -22.73 0.80 6.68
N ALA A 175 -22.43 -0.28 7.40
CA ALA A 175 -21.77 -0.18 8.70
C ALA A 175 -20.33 0.32 8.60
N SER A 176 -19.59 -0.08 7.56
CA SER A 176 -18.26 0.46 7.25
C SER A 176 -18.30 1.98 7.04
N PHE A 177 -19.24 2.45 6.23
CA PHE A 177 -19.47 3.88 6.01
C PHE A 177 -19.81 4.61 7.31
N THR A 178 -20.81 4.15 8.05
CA THR A 178 -21.23 4.78 9.31
C THR A 178 -20.09 4.82 10.34
N THR A 179 -19.31 3.74 10.45
CA THR A 179 -18.17 3.69 11.38
C THR A 179 -17.11 4.71 11.00
N PHE A 180 -16.79 4.83 9.70
CA PHE A 180 -15.86 5.85 9.22
C PHE A 180 -16.32 7.27 9.60
N PHE A 181 -17.55 7.65 9.23
CA PHE A 181 -18.05 9.01 9.51
C PHE A 181 -18.22 9.32 11.00
N LYS A 182 -18.41 8.29 11.83
CA LYS A 182 -18.48 8.43 13.29
C LYS A 182 -17.09 8.61 13.93
N GLU A 183 -16.07 7.91 13.42
CA GLU A 183 -14.76 7.82 14.10
C GLU A 183 -13.73 8.82 13.55
N VAL A 184 -13.78 9.18 12.26
CA VAL A 184 -12.85 10.16 11.67
C VAL A 184 -12.95 11.54 12.36
N PRO A 185 -14.15 12.10 12.65
CA PRO A 185 -14.23 13.38 13.36
C PRO A 185 -13.65 13.32 14.78
N LYS A 186 -13.77 12.17 15.47
CA LYS A 186 -13.17 11.98 16.80
C LYS A 186 -11.64 11.99 16.73
N LEU A 187 -11.10 11.31 15.73
CA LEU A 187 -9.67 11.31 15.40
C LEU A 187 -9.14 12.73 15.16
N VAL A 188 -9.86 13.52 14.36
CA VAL A 188 -9.50 14.92 14.07
C VAL A 188 -9.60 15.78 15.34
N LYS A 189 -10.65 15.62 16.14
CA LYS A 189 -10.82 16.34 17.40
C LYS A 189 -9.68 16.04 18.39
N GLU A 190 -9.26 14.78 18.50
CA GLU A 190 -8.12 14.39 19.35
C GLU A 190 -6.80 15.02 18.90
N LEU A 191 -6.56 15.13 17.59
CA LEU A 191 -5.39 15.82 17.04
C LEU A 191 -5.34 17.28 17.46
N ILE A 192 -6.48 17.97 17.42
CA ILE A 192 -6.61 19.39 17.77
C ILE A 192 -6.44 19.59 19.29
N GLU A 193 -7.09 18.75 20.10
CA GLU A 193 -7.09 18.90 21.56
C GLU A 193 -5.79 18.44 22.22
N LYS A 194 -5.05 17.50 21.60
CA LYS A 194 -3.83 16.91 22.17
C LYS A 194 -2.70 16.76 21.15
N PRO A 195 -2.21 17.87 20.56
CA PRO A 195 -1.14 17.84 19.55
C PRO A 195 0.17 17.26 20.12
N SER A 196 0.44 17.41 21.42
CA SER A 196 1.60 16.80 22.08
C SER A 196 1.53 15.27 22.22
N ARG A 197 0.39 14.64 21.90
CA ARG A 197 0.19 13.18 21.85
C ARG A 197 0.27 12.59 20.43
N ILE A 198 0.84 13.30 19.47
CA ILE A 198 1.22 12.79 18.13
C ILE A 198 2.29 11.66 18.19
N ARG A 199 2.62 11.14 19.38
CA ARG A 199 3.38 9.88 19.53
C ARG A 199 2.65 8.62 19.05
N ASN A 200 1.34 8.68 18.82
CA ASN A 200 0.60 7.56 18.25
C ASN A 200 0.72 7.54 16.72
N ILE A 201 1.32 6.48 16.16
CA ILE A 201 1.49 6.24 14.72
C ILE A 201 0.22 6.53 13.90
N SER A 202 -0.95 6.21 14.46
CA SER A 202 -2.27 6.51 13.90
C SER A 202 -2.51 7.99 13.57
N HIS A 203 -2.01 8.91 14.40
CA HIS A 203 -2.14 10.35 14.19
C HIS A 203 -1.22 10.86 13.09
N SER A 204 0.04 10.40 13.07
CA SER A 204 1.00 10.74 12.02
C SER A 204 0.53 10.23 10.67
N LEU A 205 0.13 8.96 10.57
CA LEU A 205 -0.38 8.36 9.34
C LEU A 205 -1.67 9.03 8.84
N LEU A 206 -2.56 9.51 9.72
CA LEU A 206 -3.74 10.29 9.31
C LEU A 206 -3.35 11.64 8.70
N ILE A 207 -2.47 12.40 9.36
CA ILE A 207 -1.97 13.69 8.84
C ILE A 207 -1.31 13.46 7.48
N ILE A 208 -0.44 12.47 7.38
CA ILE A 208 0.35 12.22 6.18
C ILE A 208 -0.51 11.70 5.02
N SER A 209 -1.51 10.84 5.30
CA SER A 209 -2.48 10.40 4.30
C SER A 209 -3.30 11.57 3.75
N THR A 210 -3.71 12.49 4.65
CA THR A 210 -4.42 13.71 4.28
C THR A 210 -3.55 14.62 3.42
N VAL A 211 -2.26 14.76 3.76
CA VAL A 211 -1.29 15.55 2.99
C VAL A 211 -1.12 15.00 1.57
N GLN A 212 -1.06 13.68 1.39
CA GLN A 212 -0.99 13.08 0.04
C GLN A 212 -2.24 13.33 -0.80
N ILE A 213 -3.42 13.18 -0.21
CA ILE A 213 -4.70 13.49 -0.88
C ILE A 213 -4.75 14.99 -1.22
N ALA A 214 -4.41 15.86 -0.27
CA ALA A 214 -4.41 17.30 -0.47
C ALA A 214 -3.45 17.71 -1.60
N GLY A 215 -2.23 17.16 -1.63
CA GLY A 215 -1.28 17.44 -2.71
C GLY A 215 -1.79 17.00 -4.09
N ALA A 216 -2.42 15.82 -4.19
CA ALA A 216 -3.04 15.38 -5.43
C ALA A 216 -4.21 16.27 -5.86
N LEU A 217 -5.07 16.70 -4.92
CA LEU A 217 -6.18 17.63 -5.20
C LEU A 217 -5.68 19.02 -5.61
N THR A 218 -4.64 19.55 -4.95
CA THR A 218 -3.98 20.81 -5.33
C THR A 218 -3.39 20.74 -6.74
N ALA A 219 -2.88 19.58 -7.16
CA ALA A 219 -2.42 19.39 -8.52
C ALA A 219 -3.57 19.37 -9.54
N ILE A 220 -4.73 18.80 -9.18
CA ILE A 220 -5.93 18.77 -10.03
C ILE A 220 -6.48 20.19 -10.25
N THR A 221 -6.36 21.09 -9.27
CA THR A 221 -6.79 22.50 -9.40
C THR A 221 -5.83 23.37 -10.24
N GLY A 222 -4.77 22.78 -10.80
CA GLY A 222 -3.82 23.44 -11.70
C GLY A 222 -2.44 23.70 -11.09
N PHE A 223 -2.27 23.57 -9.77
CA PHE A 223 -1.00 23.84 -9.09
C PHE A 223 -0.11 22.59 -9.01
N LYS A 224 0.25 22.01 -10.16
CA LYS A 224 0.94 20.70 -10.23
C LYS A 224 2.25 20.63 -9.42
N SER A 225 3.10 21.65 -9.48
CA SER A 225 4.38 21.64 -8.75
C SER A 225 4.22 21.76 -7.23
N ILE A 226 3.28 22.60 -6.77
CA ILE A 226 2.95 22.75 -5.35
C ILE A 226 2.28 21.47 -4.84
N GLY A 227 1.32 20.95 -5.61
CA GLY A 227 0.65 19.68 -5.30
C GLY A 227 1.63 18.52 -5.19
N ALA A 228 2.62 18.44 -6.09
CA ALA A 228 3.69 17.45 -6.02
C ALA A 228 4.56 17.59 -4.77
N LEU A 229 4.96 18.81 -4.42
CA LEU A 229 5.73 19.05 -3.20
C LEU A 229 4.97 18.57 -1.95
N ILE A 230 3.70 18.96 -1.83
CA ILE A 230 2.83 18.56 -0.72
C ILE A 230 2.69 17.03 -0.69
N ARG A 231 2.36 16.42 -1.84
CA ARG A 231 2.16 14.97 -1.93
C ARG A 231 3.44 14.19 -1.63
N ASN A 232 4.59 14.63 -2.12
CA ASN A 232 5.88 13.96 -1.90
C ASN A 232 6.36 14.10 -0.46
N ALA A 233 6.19 15.27 0.16
CA ALA A 233 6.46 15.46 1.59
C ALA A 233 5.60 14.51 2.45
N GLY A 234 4.33 14.35 2.07
CA GLY A 234 3.46 13.35 2.66
C GLY A 234 3.98 11.93 2.43
N GLY A 235 4.19 11.51 1.17
CA GLY A 235 4.66 10.17 0.83
C GLY A 235 5.91 9.75 1.61
N VAL A 236 6.96 10.59 1.60
CA VAL A 236 8.21 10.34 2.31
C VAL A 236 7.99 10.11 3.81
N ALA A 237 7.12 10.90 4.45
CA ALA A 237 6.85 10.74 5.88
C ALA A 237 6.15 9.42 6.21
N VAL A 238 5.24 8.92 5.35
CA VAL A 238 4.65 7.58 5.52
C VAL A 238 5.67 6.50 5.23
N ASP A 239 6.43 6.63 4.16
CA ASP A 239 7.40 5.62 3.76
C ASP A 239 8.53 5.47 4.80
N TRP A 240 8.92 6.57 5.44
CA TRP A 240 9.81 6.55 6.60
C TRP A 240 9.20 5.83 7.81
N SER A 241 7.88 5.92 8.00
CA SER A 241 7.19 5.15 9.05
C SER A 241 7.23 3.64 8.76
N PHE A 242 7.16 3.22 7.49
CA PHE A 242 7.34 1.81 7.12
C PHE A 242 8.77 1.30 7.35
N ILE A 243 9.78 2.18 7.23
CA ILE A 243 11.19 1.86 7.48
C ILE A 243 11.49 1.74 8.98
N THR A 244 10.81 2.55 9.81
CA THR A 244 11.08 2.68 11.25
C THR A 244 10.12 1.87 12.14
N ASP A 245 8.97 1.42 11.62
CA ASP A 245 8.02 0.55 12.31
C ASP A 245 8.34 -0.93 12.03
N ILE A 246 9.52 -1.38 12.47
CA ILE A 246 9.79 -2.82 12.58
C ILE A 246 8.94 -3.33 13.73
N LYS A 247 7.99 -4.20 13.39
CA LYS A 247 7.07 -4.87 14.32
C LYS A 247 7.72 -5.07 15.70
N PRO A 248 7.11 -4.59 16.81
CA PRO A 248 7.34 -5.27 18.08
C PRO A 248 7.07 -6.76 17.81
N LYS A 249 8.03 -7.61 18.18
CA LYS A 249 7.94 -9.06 17.99
C LYS A 249 6.50 -9.49 18.28
N GLU A 250 5.88 -10.20 17.34
CA GLU A 250 4.66 -10.96 17.59
C GLU A 250 4.97 -12.04 18.63
N THR A 251 4.96 -11.62 19.88
CA THR A 251 4.84 -12.43 21.07
C THR A 251 3.81 -11.72 21.91
N GLU A 252 2.56 -11.74 21.47
CA GLU A 252 1.46 -12.34 22.23
C GLU A 252 0.11 -12.13 21.51
N PRO A 253 -0.71 -13.19 21.41
CA PRO A 253 -2.10 -13.04 21.00
C PRO A 253 -2.86 -12.29 22.10
N ARG A 254 -3.63 -11.27 21.69
CA ARG A 254 -4.79 -10.70 22.41
C ARG A 254 -4.79 -10.87 23.93
N ILE A 255 -4.26 -9.88 24.63
CA ILE A 255 -4.35 -9.84 26.09
C ILE A 255 -5.77 -9.40 26.49
N LYS A 256 -6.54 -10.35 27.07
CA LYS A 256 -7.60 -10.05 28.03
C LYS A 256 -7.01 -9.17 29.13
N GLY A 257 -7.51 -7.95 29.29
CA GLY A 257 -7.09 -7.02 30.34
C GLY A 257 -6.00 -6.05 29.86
N MET A 258 -6.40 -4.82 29.56
CA MET A 258 -5.49 -3.71 29.31
C MET A 258 -4.50 -3.55 30.46
N LYS A 259 -3.22 -3.88 30.24
CA LYS A 259 -2.14 -3.02 30.72
C LYS A 259 -1.72 -2.16 29.54
N VAL A 260 -1.97 -0.86 29.68
CA VAL A 260 -1.39 0.18 28.84
C VAL A 260 0.09 -0.09 28.75
N VAL A 261 0.61 -0.31 27.54
CA VAL A 261 2.04 -0.53 27.30
C VAL A 261 2.81 0.61 27.97
N SER A 262 3.53 0.27 29.04
CA SER A 262 4.43 1.19 29.73
C SER A 262 5.59 1.56 28.82
N LYS A 263 5.99 2.82 28.92
CA LYS A 263 6.87 3.61 28.06
C LYS A 263 8.31 3.12 27.77
N GLU A 264 8.72 1.88 28.06
CA GLU A 264 10.16 1.59 28.24
C GLU A 264 10.74 0.35 27.54
N SER A 265 10.17 -0.11 26.42
CA SER A 265 10.84 -1.12 25.57
C SER A 265 10.97 -0.75 24.09
N GLN A 266 11.05 0.56 23.80
CA GLN A 266 11.63 1.06 22.55
C GLN A 266 13.15 0.85 22.54
N ASN A 267 13.58 -0.41 22.68
CA ASN A 267 14.97 -0.75 22.37
C ASN A 267 15.15 -0.59 20.86
N LYS A 268 15.99 0.38 20.49
CA LYS A 268 16.50 0.64 19.15
C LYS A 268 16.77 -0.67 18.41
N LYS A 269 15.83 -1.09 17.56
CA LYS A 269 16.13 -2.05 16.50
C LYS A 269 16.37 -1.22 15.24
N GLY A 270 17.59 -1.33 14.71
CA GLY A 270 17.95 -0.70 13.44
C GLY A 270 17.08 -1.21 12.31
N VAL A 271 17.15 -0.51 11.16
CA VAL A 271 16.39 -0.84 9.94
C VAL A 271 16.63 -2.29 9.52
N ASP A 272 15.57 -3.08 9.35
CA ASP A 272 15.63 -4.46 8.88
C ASP A 272 15.67 -4.48 7.35
N PHE A 273 16.88 -4.40 6.80
CA PHE A 273 17.11 -4.45 5.36
C PHE A 273 16.79 -5.82 4.73
N SER A 274 16.36 -6.83 5.50
CA SER A 274 15.80 -8.08 4.94
C SER A 274 14.30 -7.98 4.66
N SER A 275 13.61 -6.96 5.19
CA SER A 275 12.17 -6.79 5.05
C SER A 275 11.76 -6.17 3.71
N LEU A 276 10.86 -6.83 3.00
CA LEU A 276 10.25 -6.29 1.77
C LEU A 276 9.45 -5.00 2.02
N VAL A 277 8.90 -4.81 3.23
CA VAL A 277 8.20 -3.56 3.60
C VAL A 277 9.17 -2.39 3.72
N VAL A 278 10.35 -2.63 4.29
CA VAL A 278 11.42 -1.63 4.38
C VAL A 278 11.90 -1.26 2.97
N TRP A 279 12.13 -2.24 2.10
CA TRP A 279 12.51 -1.98 0.70
C TRP A 279 11.44 -1.22 -0.08
N ALA A 280 10.16 -1.53 0.13
CA ALA A 280 9.06 -0.76 -0.44
C ALA A 280 9.12 0.71 -0.01
N GLY A 281 9.28 0.98 1.29
CA GLY A 281 9.41 2.34 1.81
C GLY A 281 10.59 3.09 1.22
N ILE A 282 11.79 2.49 1.22
CA ILE A 282 12.99 3.11 0.63
C ILE A 282 12.76 3.46 -0.84
N THR A 283 12.17 2.54 -1.59
CA THR A 283 11.98 2.71 -3.04
C THR A 283 10.90 3.75 -3.35
N TRP A 284 9.85 3.88 -2.54
CA TRP A 284 8.88 4.97 -2.68
C TRP A 284 9.45 6.35 -2.29
N ILE A 285 10.35 6.42 -1.30
CA ILE A 285 11.09 7.66 -1.02
C ILE A 285 11.89 8.08 -2.25
N THR A 286 12.57 7.14 -2.92
CA THR A 286 13.26 7.43 -4.19
C THR A 286 12.27 7.95 -5.24
N ALA A 287 11.10 7.33 -5.40
CA ALA A 287 10.08 7.81 -6.33
C ALA A 287 9.64 9.27 -6.03
N ALA A 288 9.43 9.60 -4.75
CA ALA A 288 9.04 10.94 -4.31
C ALA A 288 10.14 11.98 -4.58
N VAL A 289 11.40 11.65 -4.31
CA VAL A 289 12.55 12.52 -4.60
C VAL A 289 12.67 12.76 -6.10
N VAL A 290 12.65 11.70 -6.91
CA VAL A 290 12.78 11.81 -8.37
C VAL A 290 11.60 12.57 -8.98
N ASP A 291 10.37 12.41 -8.45
CA ASP A 291 9.22 13.19 -8.91
C ASP A 291 9.35 14.68 -8.59
N GLN A 292 10.01 15.04 -7.48
CA GLN A 292 10.32 16.43 -7.21
C GLN A 292 11.41 16.96 -8.16
N LEU A 293 12.44 16.16 -8.41
CA LEU A 293 13.55 16.53 -9.30
C LEU A 293 13.06 16.82 -10.73
N LYS A 294 12.22 15.97 -11.32
CA LYS A 294 11.71 16.20 -12.70
C LYS A 294 10.85 17.45 -12.86
N ARG A 295 10.44 18.08 -11.75
CA ARG A 295 9.63 19.30 -11.74
C ARG A 295 10.47 20.56 -11.54
N ILE A 296 11.79 20.41 -11.37
CA ILE A 296 12.73 21.53 -11.31
C ILE A 296 13.05 21.96 -12.74
N PRO A 297 12.75 23.22 -13.12
CA PRO A 297 13.08 23.73 -14.44
C PRO A 297 14.58 23.57 -14.75
N GLY A 298 14.91 23.08 -15.94
CA GLY A 298 16.29 22.91 -16.42
C GLY A 298 17.04 21.68 -15.89
N LEU A 299 16.41 20.83 -15.07
CA LEU A 299 17.02 19.57 -14.64
C LEU A 299 16.77 18.43 -15.66
N GLU A 300 15.64 18.45 -16.35
CA GLU A 300 15.34 17.49 -17.41
C GLU A 300 16.32 17.60 -18.59
N ASP A 301 16.90 18.78 -18.80
CA ASP A 301 17.97 19.01 -19.80
C ASP A 301 19.28 18.28 -19.46
N LYS A 302 19.44 17.84 -18.20
CA LYS A 302 20.65 17.15 -17.70
C LYS A 302 20.44 15.66 -17.48
N ILE A 303 19.22 15.23 -17.17
CA ILE A 303 18.87 13.83 -16.94
C ILE A 303 17.55 13.53 -17.65
N SER A 304 17.63 12.77 -18.73
CA SER A 304 16.47 12.37 -19.52
C SER A 304 15.71 11.22 -18.84
N GLY A 305 14.41 11.10 -19.11
CA GLY A 305 13.61 9.95 -18.67
C GLY A 305 13.29 9.90 -17.17
N LEU A 306 13.37 11.02 -16.43
CA LEU A 306 13.08 11.04 -15.00
C LEU A 306 11.66 10.53 -14.67
N THR A 307 10.68 10.73 -15.54
CA THR A 307 9.34 10.14 -15.40
C THR A 307 9.39 8.62 -15.31
N ASN A 308 10.20 7.97 -16.14
CA ASN A 308 10.39 6.53 -16.11
C ASN A 308 11.16 6.09 -14.87
N LEU A 309 12.10 6.89 -14.36
CA LEU A 309 12.77 6.59 -13.09
C LEU A 309 11.80 6.66 -11.89
N VAL A 310 10.86 7.63 -11.87
CA VAL A 310 9.78 7.66 -10.86
C VAL A 310 8.94 6.38 -10.95
N MET A 311 8.53 5.99 -12.15
CA MET A 311 7.69 4.81 -12.37
C MET A 311 8.42 3.50 -12.07
N THR A 312 9.70 3.40 -12.37
CA THR A 312 10.55 2.27 -11.97
C THR A 312 10.47 2.08 -10.45
N SER A 313 10.73 3.16 -9.72
CA SER A 313 10.76 3.17 -8.26
C SER A 313 9.39 2.84 -7.68
N ASP A 314 8.34 3.54 -8.11
CA ASP A 314 6.99 3.32 -7.63
C ASP A 314 6.47 1.90 -7.89
N ARG A 315 6.70 1.36 -9.09
CA ARG A 315 6.31 -0.02 -9.41
C ARG A 315 7.15 -1.05 -8.68
N GLY A 316 8.43 -0.77 -8.46
CA GLY A 316 9.32 -1.64 -7.70
C GLY A 316 8.85 -1.74 -6.25
N ALA A 317 8.58 -0.61 -5.62
CA ALA A 317 8.02 -0.52 -4.29
C ALA A 317 6.67 -1.25 -4.17
N SER A 318 5.79 -1.06 -5.15
CA SER A 318 4.49 -1.75 -5.22
C SER A 318 4.64 -3.27 -5.34
N THR A 319 5.67 -3.74 -6.05
CA THR A 319 6.01 -5.18 -6.13
C THR A 319 6.39 -5.72 -4.76
N PHE A 320 7.30 -5.03 -4.05
CA PHE A 320 7.77 -5.43 -2.73
C PHE A 320 6.64 -5.44 -1.70
N LEU A 321 5.84 -4.37 -1.61
CA LEU A 321 4.75 -4.28 -0.63
C LEU A 321 3.68 -5.34 -0.89
N THR A 322 3.29 -5.55 -2.15
CA THR A 322 2.26 -6.54 -2.49
C THR A 322 2.72 -7.95 -2.12
N ASN A 323 3.99 -8.29 -2.36
CA ASN A 323 4.54 -9.57 -1.93
C ASN A 323 4.58 -9.72 -0.40
N ALA A 324 4.95 -8.67 0.33
CA ALA A 324 4.93 -8.67 1.80
C ALA A 324 3.52 -8.91 2.36
N ASN A 325 2.50 -8.29 1.77
CA ASN A 325 1.10 -8.47 2.16
C ASN A 325 0.61 -9.91 1.87
N LEU A 326 1.00 -10.47 0.73
CA LEU A 326 0.65 -11.85 0.38
C LEU A 326 1.38 -12.87 1.27
N ASP A 327 2.57 -12.54 1.78
CA ASP A 327 3.32 -13.39 2.70
C ASP A 327 2.78 -13.39 4.12
N THR A 328 2.28 -12.25 4.61
CA THR A 328 1.60 -12.13 5.91
C THR A 328 0.18 -12.71 5.95
N THR A 329 -0.49 -12.85 4.81
CA THR A 329 -1.86 -13.44 4.75
C THR A 329 -1.89 -14.92 5.16
N LYS A 330 -0.75 -15.63 5.13
CA LYS A 330 -0.65 -17.03 5.63
C LYS A 330 -0.96 -17.16 7.13
N GLU A 331 -0.80 -16.11 7.92
CA GLU A 331 -1.01 -16.16 9.38
C GLU A 331 -2.46 -15.88 9.81
N LYS A 332 -3.29 -15.29 8.93
CA LYS A 332 -4.67 -14.90 9.27
C LYS A 332 -5.75 -15.90 8.88
N VAL A 333 -5.44 -16.90 8.05
CA VAL A 333 -6.44 -17.84 7.50
C VAL A 333 -6.43 -19.22 8.19
N PHE A 334 -5.43 -19.48 9.05
CA PHE A 334 -5.38 -20.71 9.86
C PHE A 334 -5.11 -20.38 11.33
N LYS A 335 -6.08 -19.73 11.97
CA LYS A 335 -6.43 -19.91 13.39
C LYS A 335 -7.90 -19.62 13.58
#